data_AF-A0A929CMK0-F1
#
_entry.id   AF-A0A929CMK0-F1
#
_cell.length_a   1.000
_cell.length_b   1.000
_cell.length_c   1.000
_cell.angle_alpha   90.00
_cell.angle_beta   90.00
_cell.angle_gamma   90.00
#
_symmetry.space_group_name_H-M   'P 1'
#
loop_
_entity.id
_entity.type
_entity.pdbx_description
1 polymer ?
#
loop_
_entity_poly.entity_id
_entity_poly.type
_entity_poly.pdbx_seq_one_letter_code
_entity_poly.pdbx_strand_id
1 'polypeptide(L)'
;MNTSNKNCVLCGQLAEQNPSTSEPLNIIYKCKNCGTYSINIDLVDLAKEYFDPHELSLISHIVGRNKEKWDVNFTINKVWIEKIIQSHKLPTPKVLLDNLILWLGNKLSGFGDKYEIKNITSIAAEVGALNEDALYQIIEEAQNQNLLKEAIKLQRDSLGTLVVSLIGSLELTYRGWDYYEAIEKGEIESKLAFMAMPFGNDELDNVFVKYWKSAVEDSGFTLERLDEKATAGSIDDRLRQTIRRSSFIICELTNANNGAYWESGFAEGIGVPVIYTCKEENHKNDSHFDVNHHLCIIWNDNNLTEKSKELSSVISETFKMKK
;
A
#
# COMPACT_ATOMS: atom_id res chain seq x y z
N MET A 1 -3.85 -16.25 34.74
CA MET A 1 -4.64 -15.20 34.07
C MET A 1 -5.61 -15.90 33.15
N ASN A 2 -6.92 -15.63 33.28
CA ASN A 2 -7.95 -16.30 32.47
C ASN A 2 -7.86 -15.82 31.02
N THR A 3 -7.20 -16.60 30.17
CA THR A 3 -7.30 -16.49 28.72
C THR A 3 -8.71 -16.85 28.29
N SER A 4 -9.45 -15.92 27.69
CA SER A 4 -10.74 -16.23 27.04
C SER A 4 -10.57 -16.18 25.53
N ASN A 5 -11.01 -17.22 24.82
CA ASN A 5 -11.09 -17.18 23.36
C ASN A 5 -12.36 -16.44 22.95
N LYS A 6 -12.21 -15.31 22.26
CA LYS A 6 -13.31 -14.52 21.69
C LYS A 6 -12.99 -14.13 20.25
N ASN A 7 -13.98 -13.65 19.52
CA ASN A 7 -13.77 -13.11 18.19
C ASN A 7 -12.95 -11.80 18.30
N CYS A 8 -11.95 -11.69 17.45
CA CYS A 8 -11.16 -10.49 17.19
C CYS A 8 -12.12 -9.38 16.75
N VAL A 9 -12.00 -8.22 17.40
CA VAL A 9 -12.85 -7.06 17.08
C VAL A 9 -12.57 -6.47 15.71
N LEU A 10 -11.39 -6.70 15.13
CA LEU A 10 -11.01 -6.15 13.82
C LEU A 10 -11.44 -7.04 12.65
N CYS A 11 -11.18 -8.34 12.73
CA CYS A 11 -11.44 -9.27 11.62
C CYS A 11 -12.50 -10.34 11.91
N GLY A 12 -13.11 -10.34 13.10
CA GLY A 12 -14.12 -11.31 13.50
C GLY A 12 -13.61 -12.73 13.78
N GLN A 13 -12.34 -13.03 13.52
CA GLN A 13 -11.75 -14.36 13.70
C GLN A 13 -11.48 -14.70 15.16
N LEU A 14 -11.51 -15.98 15.52
CA LEU A 14 -11.11 -16.45 16.85
C LEU A 14 -9.70 -15.95 17.22
N ALA A 15 -9.60 -15.30 18.37
CA ALA A 15 -8.36 -14.75 18.91
C ALA A 15 -8.27 -15.00 20.42
N GLU A 16 -7.04 -15.11 20.93
CA GLU A 16 -6.81 -15.16 22.37
C GLU A 16 -6.95 -13.75 22.94
N GLN A 17 -7.73 -13.61 23.99
CA GLN A 17 -7.95 -12.34 24.68
C GLN A 17 -7.37 -12.41 26.09
N ASN A 18 -6.56 -11.40 26.45
CA ASN A 18 -6.05 -11.23 27.80
C ASN A 18 -6.20 -9.76 28.26
N PRO A 19 -6.52 -9.50 29.53
CA PRO A 19 -6.39 -8.16 30.09
C PRO A 19 -4.93 -7.69 30.00
N SER A 20 -4.70 -6.43 29.66
CA SER A 20 -3.36 -5.86 29.73
C SER A 20 -2.90 -5.75 31.18
N THR A 21 -1.65 -6.13 31.44
CA THR A 21 -1.03 -6.04 32.77
C THR A 21 -0.45 -4.66 33.06
N SER A 22 -0.20 -3.86 32.03
CA SER A 22 0.38 -2.51 32.13
C SER A 22 -0.69 -1.42 32.13
N GLU A 23 -1.82 -1.62 31.44
CA GLU A 23 -2.92 -0.66 31.35
C GLU A 23 -4.27 -1.35 31.64
N PRO A 24 -4.89 -1.16 32.82
CA PRO A 24 -6.06 -1.93 33.26
C PRO A 24 -7.30 -1.80 32.36
N LEU A 25 -7.38 -0.72 31.57
CA LEU A 25 -8.48 -0.45 30.64
C LEU A 25 -8.26 -1.02 29.24
N ASN A 26 -7.16 -1.74 29.00
CA ASN A 26 -6.86 -2.30 27.70
C ASN A 26 -6.98 -3.83 27.68
N ILE A 27 -7.38 -4.33 26.53
CA ILE A 27 -7.44 -5.74 26.18
C ILE A 27 -6.37 -6.02 25.13
N ILE A 28 -5.57 -7.05 25.36
CA ILE A 28 -4.62 -7.58 24.39
C ILE A 28 -5.28 -8.70 23.61
N TYR A 29 -5.33 -8.54 22.29
CA TYR A 29 -5.71 -9.59 21.34
C TYR A 29 -4.45 -10.22 20.75
N LYS A 30 -4.40 -11.55 20.73
CA LYS A 30 -3.46 -12.30 19.89
C LYS A 30 -4.25 -12.98 18.78
N CYS A 31 -4.30 -12.34 17.62
CA CYS A 31 -5.02 -12.83 16.46
C CYS A 31 -4.04 -13.38 15.42
N LYS A 32 -4.35 -14.54 14.82
CA LYS A 32 -3.54 -15.08 13.72
C LYS A 32 -3.57 -14.23 12.45
N ASN A 33 -4.65 -13.45 12.26
CA ASN A 33 -4.83 -12.59 11.09
C ASN A 33 -4.33 -11.17 11.35
N CYS A 34 -4.77 -10.54 12.44
CA CYS A 34 -4.42 -9.16 12.78
C CYS A 34 -3.12 -9.02 13.61
N GLY A 35 -2.46 -10.12 13.98
CA GLY A 35 -1.30 -10.07 14.86
C GLY A 35 -1.66 -9.79 16.32
N THR A 36 -0.66 -9.37 17.11
CA THR A 36 -0.85 -9.02 18.52
C THR A 36 -1.03 -7.52 18.66
N TYR A 37 -2.14 -7.08 19.26
CA TYR A 37 -2.41 -5.66 19.49
C TYR A 37 -3.16 -5.44 20.80
N SER A 38 -3.03 -4.24 21.36
CA SER A 38 -3.80 -3.77 22.51
C SER A 38 -4.93 -2.85 22.04
N ILE A 39 -6.10 -2.92 22.64
CA ILE A 39 -7.23 -2.02 22.35
C ILE A 39 -7.94 -1.64 23.65
N ASN A 40 -8.39 -0.40 23.75
CA ASN A 40 -9.15 0.06 24.91
C ASN A 40 -10.50 -0.70 25.02
N ILE A 41 -10.89 -1.09 26.23
CA ILE A 41 -12.09 -1.89 26.49
C ILE A 41 -13.38 -1.20 26.05
N ASP A 42 -13.45 0.13 26.18
CA ASP A 42 -14.62 0.90 25.76
C ASP A 42 -14.80 0.84 24.23
N LEU A 43 -13.71 0.71 23.47
CA LEU A 43 -13.75 0.53 22.02
C LEU A 43 -14.15 -0.89 21.62
N VAL A 44 -13.88 -1.91 22.44
CA VAL A 44 -14.24 -3.30 22.14
C VAL A 44 -15.75 -3.49 22.14
N ASP A 45 -16.42 -2.91 23.14
CA ASP A 45 -17.87 -3.02 23.28
C ASP A 45 -18.61 -2.15 22.25
N LEU A 46 -18.01 -1.03 21.83
CA LEU A 46 -18.58 -0.11 20.85
C LEU A 46 -18.19 -0.42 19.40
N ALA A 47 -17.19 -1.27 19.12
CA ALA A 47 -16.63 -1.46 17.78
C ALA A 47 -17.65 -1.80 16.68
N LYS A 48 -18.72 -2.53 17.02
CA LYS A 48 -19.78 -2.90 16.06
C LYS A 48 -20.82 -1.80 15.82
N GLU A 49 -20.98 -0.87 16.76
CA GLU A 49 -21.87 0.29 16.63
C GLU A 49 -21.14 1.50 16.05
N TYR A 50 -19.83 1.60 16.28
CA TYR A 50 -19.01 2.75 15.89
C TYR A 50 -18.34 2.61 14.53
N PHE A 51 -18.07 1.39 14.07
CA PHE A 51 -17.36 1.16 12.82
C PHE A 51 -18.23 0.41 11.82
N ASP A 52 -18.34 0.96 10.62
CA ASP A 52 -18.96 0.25 9.52
C ASP A 52 -18.03 -0.88 9.00
N PRO A 53 -18.56 -1.85 8.21
CA PRO A 53 -17.76 -2.94 7.67
C PRO A 53 -16.56 -2.50 6.80
N HIS A 54 -16.63 -1.32 6.19
CA HIS A 54 -15.58 -0.74 5.37
C HIS A 54 -14.41 -0.23 6.23
N GLU A 55 -14.72 0.47 7.31
CA GLU A 55 -13.73 0.95 8.28
C GLU A 55 -13.01 -0.22 8.96
N LEU A 56 -13.75 -1.26 9.38
CA LEU A 56 -13.16 -2.47 9.98
C LEU A 56 -12.24 -3.20 9.01
N SER A 57 -12.60 -3.27 7.72
CA SER A 57 -11.78 -3.95 6.71
C SER A 57 -10.52 -3.17 6.36
N LEU A 58 -10.59 -1.84 6.32
CA LEU A 58 -9.43 -0.97 6.18
C LEU A 58 -8.45 -1.15 7.36
N ILE A 59 -8.97 -1.14 8.59
CA ILE A 59 -8.16 -1.33 9.80
C ILE A 59 -7.56 -2.75 9.82
N SER A 60 -8.37 -3.77 9.55
CA SER A 60 -7.93 -5.18 9.46
C SER A 60 -6.83 -5.36 8.42
N HIS A 61 -6.93 -4.71 7.26
CA HIS A 61 -5.89 -4.72 6.23
C HIS A 61 -4.57 -4.11 6.71
N ILE A 62 -4.65 -2.90 7.27
CA ILE A 62 -3.47 -2.17 7.75
C ILE A 62 -2.78 -2.90 8.89
N VAL A 63 -3.57 -3.46 9.81
CA VAL A 63 -3.07 -4.21 10.96
C VAL A 63 -2.53 -5.58 10.51
N GLY A 64 -3.24 -6.33 9.67
CA GLY A 64 -2.82 -7.65 9.21
C GLY A 64 -1.51 -7.64 8.39
N ARG A 65 -1.32 -6.64 7.51
CA ARG A 65 -0.09 -6.48 6.72
C ARG A 65 1.15 -6.24 7.58
N ASN A 66 0.96 -5.75 8.80
CA ASN A 66 2.03 -5.41 9.74
C ASN A 66 2.10 -6.36 10.94
N LYS A 67 1.46 -7.54 10.86
CA LYS A 67 1.34 -8.52 11.96
C LYS A 67 2.64 -8.94 12.64
N GLU A 68 3.76 -8.90 11.92
CA GLU A 68 5.09 -9.22 12.46
C GLU A 68 5.77 -8.05 13.20
N LYS A 69 5.21 -6.84 13.06
CA LYS A 69 5.79 -5.58 13.54
C LYS A 69 5.04 -4.99 14.75
N TRP A 70 3.87 -5.54 15.09
CA TRP A 70 3.09 -5.14 16.27
C TRP A 70 3.51 -5.94 17.50
N ASP A 71 3.88 -5.25 18.57
CA ASP A 71 4.08 -5.84 19.90
C ASP A 71 2.93 -5.43 20.86
N VAL A 72 3.01 -5.89 22.11
CA VAL A 72 2.01 -5.58 23.15
C VAL A 72 1.90 -4.09 23.49
N ASN A 73 2.81 -3.23 23.00
CA ASN A 73 2.80 -1.80 23.23
C ASN A 73 2.05 -1.03 22.13
N PHE A 74 1.68 -1.68 21.02
CA PHE A 74 0.83 -1.05 20.02
C PHE A 74 -0.63 -1.04 20.50
N THR A 75 -1.11 0.15 20.90
CA THR A 75 -2.49 0.37 21.32
C THR A 75 -3.31 1.02 20.21
N ILE A 76 -4.29 0.29 19.70
CA ILE A 76 -5.33 0.80 18.84
C ILE A 76 -6.28 1.63 19.71
N ASN A 77 -6.31 2.94 19.46
CA ASN A 77 -7.22 3.88 20.13
C ASN A 77 -8.04 4.66 19.10
N LYS A 78 -9.06 5.39 19.58
CA LYS A 78 -10.00 6.13 18.73
C LYS A 78 -9.29 7.13 17.81
N VAL A 79 -8.32 7.87 18.34
CA VAL A 79 -7.54 8.88 17.59
C VAL A 79 -6.75 8.23 16.45
N TRP A 80 -6.13 7.07 16.70
CA TRP A 80 -5.41 6.32 15.69
C TRP A 80 -6.36 5.81 14.59
N ILE A 81 -7.52 5.28 14.97
CA ILE A 81 -8.53 4.80 14.02
C ILE A 81 -9.05 5.94 13.14
N GLU A 82 -9.46 7.06 13.73
CA GLU A 82 -9.94 8.24 12.99
C GLU A 82 -8.88 8.76 12.02
N LYS A 83 -7.61 8.80 12.44
CA LYS A 83 -6.50 9.18 11.57
C LYS A 83 -6.34 8.22 10.40
N ILE A 84 -6.44 6.91 10.63
CA ILE A 84 -6.34 5.90 9.56
C ILE A 84 -7.48 6.02 8.57
N ILE A 85 -8.73 6.11 9.04
CA ILE A 85 -9.92 6.22 8.19
C ILE A 85 -9.87 7.51 7.34
N GLN A 86 -9.40 8.61 7.90
CA GLN A 86 -9.30 9.89 7.18
C GLN A 86 -8.14 9.91 6.15
N SER A 87 -7.06 9.16 6.40
CA SER A 87 -5.85 9.21 5.57
C SER A 87 -5.72 8.06 4.57
N HIS A 88 -6.55 7.02 4.66
CA HIS A 88 -6.43 5.83 3.82
C HIS A 88 -7.75 5.51 3.12
N LYS A 89 -7.66 5.20 1.83
CA LYS A 89 -8.76 4.65 1.04
C LYS A 89 -8.48 3.17 0.80
N LEU A 90 -9.54 2.36 0.71
CA LEU A 90 -9.37 0.98 0.23
C LEU A 90 -8.79 0.98 -1.19
N PRO A 91 -8.01 -0.06 -1.56
CA PRO A 91 -7.50 -0.24 -2.91
C PRO A 91 -8.59 -0.12 -3.97
N THR A 92 -8.27 0.50 -5.10
CA THR A 92 -9.11 0.39 -6.30
C THR A 92 -9.12 -1.06 -6.81
N PRO A 93 -10.10 -1.50 -7.61
CA PRO A 93 -10.14 -2.88 -8.10
C PRO A 93 -8.86 -3.35 -8.79
N LYS A 94 -8.22 -2.47 -9.59
CA LYS A 94 -6.92 -2.78 -10.21
C LYS A 94 -5.81 -2.98 -9.18
N VAL A 95 -5.72 -2.09 -8.19
CA VAL A 95 -4.72 -2.21 -7.11
C VAL A 95 -4.97 -3.45 -6.27
N LEU A 96 -6.23 -3.82 -6.05
CA LEU A 96 -6.62 -5.02 -5.33
C LEU A 96 -6.22 -6.29 -6.08
N LEU A 97 -6.37 -6.31 -7.40
CA LEU A 97 -5.86 -7.38 -8.27
C LEU A 97 -4.33 -7.48 -8.18
N ASP A 98 -3.61 -6.36 -8.31
CA ASP A 98 -2.15 -6.34 -8.20
C ASP A 98 -1.69 -6.86 -6.83
N ASN A 99 -2.36 -6.44 -5.75
CA ASN A 99 -2.10 -6.92 -4.40
C ASN A 99 -2.33 -8.43 -4.27
N LEU A 100 -3.41 -8.97 -4.87
CA LEU A 100 -3.70 -10.40 -4.85
C LEU A 100 -2.59 -11.20 -5.55
N ILE A 101 -2.15 -10.77 -6.73
CA ILE A 101 -1.11 -11.46 -7.50
C ILE A 101 0.25 -11.39 -6.78
N LEU A 102 0.64 -10.22 -6.27
CA LEU A 102 1.84 -10.07 -5.44
C LEU A 102 1.78 -10.94 -4.18
N TRP A 103 0.66 -10.89 -3.46
CA TRP A 103 0.47 -11.67 -2.25
C TRP A 103 0.62 -13.17 -2.55
N LEU A 104 -0.04 -13.66 -3.59
CA LEU A 104 0.01 -15.08 -3.95
C LEU A 104 1.42 -15.48 -4.41
N GLY A 105 2.04 -14.71 -5.32
CA GLY A 105 3.40 -14.98 -5.80
C GLY A 105 4.42 -15.08 -4.67
N ASN A 106 4.33 -14.20 -3.67
CA ASN A 106 5.20 -14.23 -2.49
C ASN A 106 4.97 -15.42 -1.54
N LYS A 107 3.83 -16.12 -1.65
CA LYS A 107 3.53 -17.32 -0.86
C LYS A 107 3.89 -18.62 -1.58
N LEU A 108 4.03 -18.57 -2.90
CA LEU A 108 4.35 -19.73 -3.72
C LEU A 108 5.88 -19.92 -3.82
N SER A 109 6.31 -21.17 -3.85
CA SER A 109 7.73 -21.52 -4.05
C SER A 109 8.18 -21.47 -5.51
N GLY A 110 7.23 -21.44 -6.46
CA GLY A 110 7.50 -21.33 -7.88
C GLY A 110 6.34 -21.80 -8.76
N PHE A 111 6.58 -21.89 -10.07
CA PHE A 111 5.58 -22.34 -11.04
C PHE A 111 5.11 -23.79 -10.76
N GLY A 112 3.78 -23.99 -10.73
CA GLY A 112 3.15 -25.28 -10.42
C GLY A 112 2.88 -25.52 -8.94
N ASP A 113 3.31 -24.61 -8.06
CA ASP A 113 2.91 -24.60 -6.64
C ASP A 113 1.51 -24.00 -6.47
N LYS A 114 0.82 -24.39 -5.40
CA LYS A 114 -0.53 -23.93 -5.07
C LYS A 114 -0.66 -23.53 -3.62
N TYR A 115 -1.40 -22.45 -3.38
CA TYR A 115 -1.72 -21.97 -2.05
C TYR A 115 -3.06 -22.52 -1.58
N GLU A 116 -3.05 -23.40 -0.57
CA GLU A 116 -4.28 -23.93 0.05
C GLU A 116 -4.99 -22.85 0.89
N ILE A 117 -6.23 -22.53 0.51
CA ILE A 117 -7.07 -21.51 1.15
C ILE A 117 -7.61 -22.06 2.46
N LYS A 118 -6.95 -21.67 3.57
CA LYS A 118 -7.40 -22.05 4.92
C LYS A 118 -8.48 -21.11 5.46
N ASN A 119 -8.44 -19.83 5.09
CA ASN A 119 -9.32 -18.79 5.61
C ASN A 119 -9.38 -17.61 4.63
N ILE A 120 -10.51 -17.46 3.94
CA ILE A 120 -10.68 -16.42 2.92
C ILE A 120 -10.75 -15.01 3.51
N THR A 121 -11.33 -14.85 4.70
CA THR A 121 -11.37 -13.58 5.44
C THR A 121 -9.96 -13.04 5.72
N SER A 122 -9.01 -13.93 6.00
CA SER A 122 -7.61 -13.55 6.25
C SER A 122 -6.93 -13.07 4.98
N ILE A 123 -7.21 -13.72 3.85
CA ILE A 123 -6.70 -13.26 2.54
C ILE A 123 -7.29 -11.89 2.23
N ALA A 124 -8.59 -11.70 2.41
CA ALA A 124 -9.27 -10.42 2.17
C ALA A 124 -8.62 -9.28 2.95
N ALA A 125 -8.32 -9.52 4.23
CA ALA A 125 -7.55 -8.58 5.04
C ALA A 125 -6.15 -8.34 4.46
N GLU A 126 -5.37 -9.37 4.15
CA GLU A 126 -3.99 -9.17 3.66
C GLU A 126 -3.91 -8.43 2.31
N VAL A 127 -4.86 -8.65 1.39
CA VAL A 127 -4.87 -8.00 0.07
C VAL A 127 -5.59 -6.65 0.06
N GLY A 128 -6.40 -6.36 1.08
CA GLY A 128 -7.14 -5.11 1.23
C GLY A 128 -8.52 -5.11 0.59
N ALA A 129 -9.17 -6.26 0.52
CA ALA A 129 -10.54 -6.38 0.05
C ALA A 129 -11.52 -5.87 1.12
N LEU A 130 -12.60 -5.25 0.67
CA LEU A 130 -13.67 -4.74 1.54
C LEU A 130 -14.37 -5.85 2.35
N ASN A 131 -14.50 -7.03 1.75
CA ASN A 131 -15.13 -8.20 2.34
C ASN A 131 -14.79 -9.41 1.48
N GLU A 132 -15.33 -10.57 1.85
CA GLU A 132 -15.13 -11.81 1.10
C GLU A 132 -15.69 -11.70 -0.32
N ASP A 133 -16.87 -11.09 -0.50
CA ASP A 133 -17.51 -10.88 -1.82
C ASP A 133 -16.63 -10.08 -2.79
N ALA A 134 -16.03 -8.99 -2.32
CA ALA A 134 -15.10 -8.19 -3.09
C ALA A 134 -13.84 -8.99 -3.47
N LEU A 135 -13.35 -9.85 -2.57
CA LEU A 135 -12.24 -10.75 -2.88
C LEU A 135 -12.64 -11.80 -3.93
N TYR A 136 -13.83 -12.40 -3.82
CA TYR A 136 -14.32 -13.35 -4.82
C TYR A 136 -14.39 -12.72 -6.21
N GLN A 137 -14.91 -11.49 -6.32
CA GLN A 137 -14.98 -10.76 -7.60
C GLN A 137 -13.59 -10.53 -8.20
N ILE A 138 -12.59 -10.21 -7.37
CA ILE A 138 -11.21 -10.00 -7.84
C ILE A 138 -10.54 -11.32 -8.23
N ILE A 139 -10.79 -12.41 -7.51
CA ILE A 139 -10.31 -13.75 -7.89
C ILE A 139 -10.93 -14.16 -9.23
N GLU A 140 -12.23 -13.93 -9.42
CA GLU A 140 -12.93 -14.18 -10.68
C GLU A 140 -12.33 -13.35 -11.82
N GLU A 141 -12.08 -12.07 -11.60
CA GLU A 141 -11.43 -11.20 -12.59
C GLU A 141 -10.01 -11.68 -12.93
N ALA A 142 -9.23 -12.10 -11.93
CA ALA A 142 -7.90 -12.66 -12.15
C ALA A 142 -7.95 -13.95 -12.98
N GLN A 143 -8.98 -14.78 -12.80
CA GLN A 143 -9.21 -15.95 -13.66
C GLN A 143 -9.61 -15.55 -15.08
N ASN A 144 -10.50 -14.57 -15.24
CA ASN A 144 -10.93 -14.07 -16.55
C ASN A 144 -9.76 -13.49 -17.36
N GLN A 145 -8.80 -12.84 -16.68
CA GLN A 145 -7.56 -12.36 -17.27
C GLN A 145 -6.50 -13.46 -17.48
N ASN A 146 -6.83 -14.72 -17.15
CA ASN A 146 -5.94 -15.87 -17.21
C ASN A 146 -4.68 -15.69 -16.34
N LEU A 147 -4.77 -14.96 -15.22
CA LEU A 147 -3.69 -14.79 -14.24
C LEU A 147 -3.71 -15.92 -13.20
N LEU A 148 -4.90 -16.39 -12.82
CA LEU A 148 -5.08 -17.55 -11.96
C LEU A 148 -5.57 -18.75 -12.76
N LYS A 149 -5.12 -19.96 -12.38
CA LYS A 149 -5.80 -21.20 -12.76
C LYS A 149 -7.20 -21.21 -12.15
N GLU A 150 -8.05 -22.15 -12.60
CA GLU A 150 -9.39 -22.32 -12.04
C GLU A 150 -9.33 -22.34 -10.51
N ALA A 151 -9.92 -21.32 -9.90
CA ALA A 151 -9.97 -21.06 -8.47
C ALA A 151 -11.41 -20.97 -7.96
N ILE A 152 -12.37 -20.65 -8.82
CA ILE A 152 -13.80 -20.56 -8.51
C ILE A 152 -14.59 -21.55 -9.35
N LYS A 153 -15.60 -22.19 -8.74
CA LYS A 153 -16.65 -22.98 -9.39
C LYS A 153 -18.02 -22.36 -9.12
N LEU A 154 -18.81 -22.25 -10.20
CA LEU A 154 -20.24 -21.99 -10.12
C LEU A 154 -20.96 -23.30 -9.82
N GLN A 155 -21.64 -23.36 -8.68
CA GLN A 155 -22.47 -24.51 -8.30
C GLN A 155 -23.91 -24.03 -8.05
N ARG A 156 -24.87 -24.95 -8.11
CA ARG A 156 -26.23 -24.67 -7.63
C ARG A 156 -26.40 -25.34 -6.28
N ASP A 157 -26.93 -24.62 -5.30
CA ASP A 157 -27.32 -25.21 -4.03
C ASP A 157 -28.55 -26.12 -4.20
N SER A 158 -28.95 -26.76 -3.10
CA SER A 158 -30.15 -27.62 -3.05
C SER A 158 -31.47 -26.89 -3.37
N LEU A 159 -31.48 -25.56 -3.37
CA LEU A 159 -32.63 -24.71 -3.70
C LEU A 159 -32.56 -24.17 -5.14
N GLY A 160 -31.51 -24.51 -5.90
CA GLY A 160 -31.30 -24.05 -7.27
C GLY A 160 -30.65 -22.68 -7.39
N THR A 161 -30.27 -22.04 -6.28
CA THR A 161 -29.57 -20.75 -6.24
C THR A 161 -28.16 -20.94 -6.77
N LEU A 162 -27.70 -20.01 -7.62
CA LEU A 162 -26.31 -20.01 -8.07
C LEU A 162 -25.41 -19.59 -6.89
N VAL A 163 -24.44 -20.43 -6.54
CA VAL A 163 -23.49 -20.18 -5.47
C VAL A 163 -22.07 -20.27 -6.02
N VAL A 164 -21.31 -19.22 -5.76
CA VAL A 164 -19.88 -19.12 -6.08
C VAL A 164 -19.11 -19.84 -4.98
N SER A 165 -18.32 -20.85 -5.32
CA SER A 165 -17.49 -21.58 -4.35
C SER A 165 -16.04 -21.64 -4.81
N LEU A 166 -15.09 -21.38 -3.91
CA LEU A 166 -13.68 -21.55 -4.21
C LEU A 166 -13.35 -23.05 -4.32
N ILE A 167 -12.57 -23.38 -5.34
CA ILE A 167 -11.69 -24.53 -5.33
C ILE A 167 -10.67 -24.20 -4.24
N GLY A 168 -10.52 -25.05 -3.23
CA GLY A 168 -9.82 -24.75 -1.97
C GLY A 168 -8.33 -24.36 -2.06
N SER A 169 -7.82 -24.03 -3.25
CA SER A 169 -6.46 -23.57 -3.50
C SER A 169 -6.41 -22.50 -4.59
N LEU A 170 -5.46 -21.57 -4.50
CA LEU A 170 -5.11 -20.61 -5.56
C LEU A 170 -3.79 -21.01 -6.22
N GLU A 171 -3.69 -20.86 -7.54
CA GLU A 171 -2.47 -21.13 -8.30
C GLU A 171 -2.33 -20.10 -9.43
N LEU A 172 -1.12 -19.59 -9.63
CA LEU A 172 -0.80 -18.68 -10.74
C LEU A 172 -0.63 -19.46 -12.05
N THR A 173 -1.16 -18.93 -13.15
CA THR A 173 -0.80 -19.40 -14.49
C THR A 173 0.59 -18.89 -14.89
N TYR A 174 1.10 -19.29 -16.06
CA TYR A 174 2.31 -18.67 -16.63
C TYR A 174 2.14 -17.16 -16.79
N ARG A 175 0.99 -16.70 -17.30
CA ARG A 175 0.68 -15.27 -17.42
C ARG A 175 0.55 -14.60 -16.05
N GLY A 176 0.08 -15.32 -15.03
CA GLY A 176 0.08 -14.84 -13.65
C GLY A 176 1.47 -14.58 -13.11
N TRP A 177 2.44 -15.46 -13.40
CA TRP A 177 3.84 -15.26 -13.04
C TRP A 177 4.50 -14.13 -13.82
N ASP A 178 4.23 -14.02 -15.13
CA ASP A 178 4.68 -12.91 -15.96
C ASP A 178 4.17 -11.57 -15.41
N TYR A 179 2.89 -11.51 -15.03
CA TYR A 179 2.30 -10.34 -14.38
C TYR A 179 2.93 -10.06 -13.01
N TYR A 180 3.14 -11.08 -12.19
CA TYR A 180 3.83 -10.94 -10.89
C TYR A 180 5.23 -10.33 -11.04
N GLU A 181 6.05 -10.87 -11.96
CA GLU A 181 7.39 -10.36 -12.22
C GLU A 181 7.37 -8.93 -12.75
N ALA A 182 6.42 -8.62 -13.64
CA ALA A 182 6.24 -7.26 -14.14
C ALA A 182 5.90 -6.29 -13.01
N ILE A 183 5.07 -6.67 -12.03
CA ILE A 183 4.80 -5.81 -10.85
C ILE A 183 6.07 -5.66 -10.01
N GLU A 184 6.82 -6.74 -9.77
CA GLU A 184 8.05 -6.69 -8.97
C GLU A 184 9.14 -5.80 -9.60
N LYS A 185 9.23 -5.81 -10.93
CA LYS A 185 10.15 -4.99 -11.73
C LYS A 185 9.61 -3.57 -11.99
N GLY A 186 8.38 -3.25 -11.58
CA GLY A 186 7.76 -1.94 -11.83
C GLY A 186 7.34 -1.71 -13.29
N GLU A 187 7.22 -2.76 -14.10
CA GLU A 187 6.89 -2.70 -15.53
C GLU A 187 5.38 -2.56 -15.82
N ILE A 188 4.53 -2.62 -14.79
CA ILE A 188 3.08 -2.42 -14.95
C ILE A 188 2.75 -0.92 -14.91
N GLU A 189 1.89 -0.46 -15.82
CA GLU A 189 1.32 0.89 -15.81
C GLU A 189 0.61 1.16 -14.47
N SER A 190 1.38 1.70 -13.53
CA SER A 190 0.90 2.22 -12.27
C SER A 190 0.52 3.69 -12.48
N LYS A 191 -0.55 4.15 -11.86
CA LYS A 191 -0.79 5.60 -11.78
C LYS A 191 -0.04 6.23 -10.61
N LEU A 192 0.68 5.44 -9.82
CA LEU A 192 1.42 5.92 -8.67
C LEU A 192 2.75 6.55 -9.09
N ALA A 193 3.05 7.72 -8.53
CA ALA A 193 4.37 8.31 -8.49
C ALA A 193 4.77 8.51 -7.02
N PHE A 194 6.07 8.42 -6.72
CA PHE A 194 6.57 8.59 -5.35
C PHE A 194 7.40 9.87 -5.21
N MET A 195 7.17 10.62 -4.13
CA MET A 195 7.96 11.78 -3.76
C MET A 195 9.01 11.43 -2.71
N ALA A 196 10.27 11.58 -3.08
CA ALA A 196 11.46 11.44 -2.25
C ALA A 196 11.96 12.83 -1.82
N MET A 197 11.75 13.24 -0.57
CA MET A 197 12.08 14.59 -0.09
C MET A 197 12.29 14.63 1.44
N PRO A 198 13.00 15.62 1.99
CA PRO A 198 13.19 15.70 3.44
C PRO A 198 11.87 16.10 4.13
N PHE A 199 11.64 15.56 5.32
CA PHE A 199 10.46 15.86 6.14
C PHE A 199 10.68 17.05 7.05
N GLY A 200 9.60 17.75 7.39
CA GLY A 200 9.62 18.86 8.35
C GLY A 200 10.31 20.12 7.82
N ASN A 201 10.37 20.27 6.51
CA ASN A 201 10.82 21.49 5.87
C ASN A 201 9.60 22.20 5.27
N ASP A 202 9.09 23.22 5.98
CA ASP A 202 7.87 23.92 5.63
C ASP A 202 7.88 24.49 4.21
N GLU A 203 9.04 24.91 3.71
CA GLU A 203 9.18 25.43 2.36
C GLU A 203 8.95 24.33 1.32
N LEU A 204 9.68 23.23 1.46
CA LEU A 204 9.57 22.10 0.53
C LEU A 204 8.21 21.42 0.64
N ASP A 205 7.63 21.34 1.84
CA ASP A 205 6.28 20.83 2.08
C ASP A 205 5.24 21.67 1.32
N ASN A 206 5.37 23.00 1.37
CA ASN A 206 4.50 23.91 0.61
C ASN A 206 4.66 23.73 -0.90
N VAL A 207 5.89 23.58 -1.38
CA VAL A 207 6.17 23.37 -2.80
C VAL A 207 5.54 22.05 -3.28
N PHE A 208 5.72 20.98 -2.52
CA PHE A 208 5.15 19.67 -2.80
C PHE A 208 3.61 19.71 -2.90
N VAL A 209 2.93 20.24 -1.88
CA VAL A 209 1.46 20.25 -1.82
C VAL A 209 0.85 21.14 -2.90
N LYS A 210 1.42 22.32 -3.15
CA LYS A 210 0.81 23.33 -4.04
C LYS A 210 1.16 23.14 -5.51
N TYR A 211 2.34 22.61 -5.83
CA TYR A 211 2.87 22.61 -7.20
C TYR A 211 3.13 21.21 -7.75
N TRP A 212 3.84 20.37 -7.00
CA TRP A 212 4.22 19.02 -7.49
C TRP A 212 3.04 18.06 -7.54
N LYS A 213 2.19 18.05 -6.51
CA LYS A 213 0.97 17.23 -6.54
C LYS A 213 0.08 17.57 -7.73
N SER A 214 -0.21 18.87 -7.91
CA SER A 214 -1.05 19.33 -9.03
C SER A 214 -0.44 18.93 -10.37
N ALA A 215 0.86 19.14 -10.59
CA ALA A 215 1.53 18.79 -11.84
C ALA A 215 1.42 17.30 -12.19
N VAL A 216 1.57 16.43 -11.18
CA VAL A 216 1.48 14.98 -11.35
C VAL A 216 0.03 14.55 -11.59
N GLU A 217 -0.92 15.12 -10.84
CA GLU A 217 -2.35 14.86 -11.01
C GLU A 217 -2.87 15.29 -12.38
N ASP A 218 -2.47 16.47 -12.87
CA ASP A 218 -2.79 16.98 -14.21
C ASP A 218 -2.26 16.06 -15.33
N SER A 219 -1.20 15.30 -15.03
CA SER A 219 -0.60 14.32 -15.94
C SER A 219 -1.26 12.93 -15.85
N GLY A 220 -2.28 12.76 -15.00
CA GLY A 220 -3.06 11.52 -14.85
C GLY A 220 -2.50 10.51 -13.85
N PHE A 221 -1.53 10.92 -13.03
CA PHE A 221 -0.90 10.11 -11.98
C PHE A 221 -1.33 10.58 -10.59
N THR A 222 -0.90 9.87 -9.55
CA THR A 222 -1.10 10.22 -8.13
C THR A 222 0.27 10.27 -7.48
N LEU A 223 0.64 11.41 -6.92
CA LEU A 223 1.91 11.58 -6.22
C LEU A 223 1.74 11.29 -4.73
N GLU A 224 2.52 10.35 -4.20
CA GLU A 224 2.50 9.98 -2.78
C GLU A 224 3.85 10.20 -2.12
N ARG A 225 3.82 10.72 -0.89
CA ARG A 225 5.00 10.80 -0.03
C ARG A 225 4.91 9.80 1.12
N LEU A 226 6.06 9.38 1.64
CA LEU A 226 6.15 8.27 2.59
C LEU A 226 5.42 8.54 3.92
N ASP A 227 5.30 9.79 4.35
CA ASP A 227 4.68 10.24 5.61
C ASP A 227 3.17 10.49 5.50
N GLU A 228 2.63 10.71 4.29
CA GLU A 228 1.19 10.86 4.05
C GLU A 228 0.41 9.60 4.40
N LYS A 229 1.08 8.45 4.34
CA LYS A 229 0.57 7.14 4.74
C LYS A 229 1.34 6.65 5.96
N ALA A 230 1.07 7.25 7.11
CA ALA A 230 1.57 6.78 8.40
C ALA A 230 1.00 5.39 8.71
N THR A 231 1.68 4.36 8.21
CA THR A 231 1.47 2.94 8.52
C THR A 231 2.59 2.48 9.46
N ALA A 232 2.29 1.52 10.33
CA ALA A 232 3.35 0.90 11.11
C ALA A 232 4.23 0.02 10.25
N GLY A 233 5.46 -0.17 10.72
CA GLY A 233 6.46 -1.06 10.16
C GLY A 233 7.75 -0.36 9.74
N SER A 234 8.77 -1.14 9.34
CA SER A 234 10.02 -0.58 8.80
C SER A 234 9.73 0.38 7.66
N ILE A 235 10.10 1.64 7.88
CA ILE A 235 10.00 2.74 6.91
C ILE A 235 10.69 2.35 5.60
N ASP A 236 11.81 1.63 5.70
CA ASP A 236 12.63 1.18 4.57
C ASP A 236 11.92 0.16 3.67
N ASP A 237 11.16 -0.79 4.22
CA ASP A 237 10.45 -1.79 3.41
C ASP A 237 9.32 -1.13 2.62
N ARG A 238 8.58 -0.23 3.30
CA ARG A 238 7.51 0.56 2.67
C ARG A 238 8.10 1.41 1.56
N LEU A 239 9.19 2.10 1.84
CA LEU A 239 9.91 2.91 0.87
C LEU A 239 10.27 2.11 -0.37
N ARG A 240 10.97 0.98 -0.21
CA ARG A 240 11.36 0.11 -1.35
C ARG A 240 10.15 -0.40 -2.12
N GLN A 241 9.08 -0.78 -1.43
CA GLN A 241 7.88 -1.29 -2.08
C GLN A 241 7.09 -0.19 -2.82
N THR A 242 7.02 1.00 -2.26
CA THR A 242 6.38 2.15 -2.90
C THR A 242 7.17 2.56 -4.14
N ILE A 243 8.50 2.58 -4.08
CA ILE A 243 9.35 2.83 -5.24
C ILE A 243 9.09 1.78 -6.33
N ARG A 244 9.14 0.47 -6.00
CA ARG A 244 8.87 -0.62 -6.96
C ARG A 244 7.52 -0.52 -7.67
N ARG A 245 6.50 0.02 -7.00
CA ARG A 245 5.14 0.14 -7.53
C ARG A 245 4.88 1.48 -8.22
N SER A 246 5.83 2.41 -8.17
CA SER A 246 5.70 3.71 -8.79
C SER A 246 6.11 3.63 -10.25
N SER A 247 5.34 4.27 -11.13
CA SER A 247 5.72 4.43 -12.55
C SER A 247 6.93 5.34 -12.73
N PHE A 248 7.13 6.27 -11.79
CA PHE A 248 8.33 7.08 -11.67
C PHE A 248 8.40 7.66 -10.25
N ILE A 249 9.56 8.19 -9.90
CA ILE A 249 9.74 8.93 -8.66
C ILE A 249 10.21 10.36 -8.93
N ILE A 250 9.87 11.27 -8.03
CA ILE A 250 10.36 12.65 -8.00
C ILE A 250 11.27 12.80 -6.78
N CYS A 251 12.53 13.16 -7.00
CA CYS A 251 13.54 13.30 -5.96
C CYS A 251 13.94 14.76 -5.75
N GLU A 252 13.62 15.29 -4.57
CA GLU A 252 14.00 16.64 -4.14
C GLU A 252 15.38 16.65 -3.49
N LEU A 253 16.34 17.25 -4.20
CA LEU A 253 17.76 17.26 -3.84
C LEU A 253 18.18 18.51 -3.05
N THR A 254 17.27 19.46 -2.82
CA THR A 254 17.54 20.67 -2.01
C THR A 254 18.17 20.31 -0.67
N ASN A 255 19.23 21.04 -0.29
CA ASN A 255 20.03 20.82 0.93
C ASN A 255 20.74 19.45 1.01
N ALA A 256 21.13 18.87 -0.13
CA ALA A 256 21.88 17.61 -0.19
C ALA A 256 21.22 16.46 0.59
N ASN A 257 19.92 16.26 0.39
CA ASN A 257 19.15 15.23 1.09
C ASN A 257 19.64 13.81 0.79
N ASN A 258 20.48 13.26 1.69
CA ASN A 258 21.03 11.90 1.60
C ASN A 258 19.94 10.82 1.40
N GLY A 259 18.75 11.01 1.97
CA GLY A 259 17.62 10.10 1.78
C GLY A 259 17.17 10.05 0.32
N ALA A 260 16.94 11.21 -0.29
CA ALA A 260 16.54 11.30 -1.70
C ALA A 260 17.61 10.77 -2.66
N TYR A 261 18.90 10.94 -2.35
CA TYR A 261 19.99 10.32 -3.13
C TYR A 261 19.98 8.79 -3.05
N TRP A 262 19.75 8.22 -1.87
CA TRP A 262 19.63 6.77 -1.74
C TRP A 262 18.38 6.23 -2.46
N GLU A 263 17.25 6.91 -2.32
CA GLU A 263 15.98 6.54 -2.95
C GLU A 263 16.05 6.60 -4.49
N SER A 264 16.67 7.64 -5.04
CA SER A 264 16.95 7.74 -6.48
C SER A 264 17.86 6.64 -6.97
N GLY A 265 18.99 6.40 -6.30
CA GLY A 265 19.91 5.33 -6.67
C GLY A 265 19.25 3.93 -6.62
N PHE A 266 18.40 3.68 -5.63
CA PHE A 266 17.63 2.43 -5.57
C PHE A 266 16.65 2.31 -6.73
N ALA A 267 15.89 3.37 -7.04
CA ALA A 267 14.93 3.40 -8.14
C ALA A 267 15.59 3.16 -9.50
N GLU A 268 16.67 3.89 -9.80
CA GLU A 268 17.43 3.70 -11.03
C GLU A 268 18.00 2.28 -11.13
N GLY A 269 18.52 1.75 -10.01
CA GLY A 269 19.06 0.39 -9.95
C GLY A 269 18.03 -0.72 -10.24
N ILE A 270 16.74 -0.45 -10.06
CA ILE A 270 15.65 -1.37 -10.38
C ILE A 270 14.87 -0.97 -11.64
N GLY A 271 15.33 0.05 -12.38
CA GLY A 271 14.71 0.49 -13.62
C GLY A 271 13.48 1.39 -13.47
N VAL A 272 13.19 1.91 -12.28
CA VAL A 272 12.13 2.89 -12.05
C VAL A 272 12.66 4.29 -12.41
N PRO A 273 12.04 5.01 -13.38
CA PRO A 273 12.52 6.32 -13.79
C PRO A 273 12.49 7.38 -12.69
N VAL A 274 13.48 8.27 -12.69
CA VAL A 274 13.65 9.34 -11.70
C VAL A 274 13.59 10.71 -12.37
N ILE A 275 12.78 11.60 -11.81
CA ILE A 275 12.77 13.04 -12.13
C ILE A 275 13.35 13.78 -10.93
N TYR A 276 14.36 14.61 -11.14
CA TYR A 276 14.96 15.36 -10.04
C TYR A 276 14.34 16.76 -9.94
N THR A 277 14.17 17.27 -8.72
CA THR A 277 13.84 18.66 -8.42
C THR A 277 14.90 19.24 -7.50
N CYS A 278 15.22 20.53 -7.65
CA CYS A 278 16.18 21.19 -6.76
C CYS A 278 15.95 22.70 -6.74
N LYS A 279 16.06 23.31 -5.56
CA LYS A 279 16.05 24.77 -5.42
C LYS A 279 17.34 25.34 -6.02
N GLU A 280 17.20 26.41 -6.80
CA GLU A 280 18.30 26.99 -7.58
C GLU A 280 19.53 27.34 -6.76
N GLU A 281 19.34 27.80 -5.51
CA GLU A 281 20.42 28.19 -4.61
C GLU A 281 21.27 27.01 -4.12
N ASN A 282 20.68 25.82 -4.03
CA ASN A 282 21.37 24.59 -3.65
C ASN A 282 21.97 23.86 -4.86
N HIS A 283 21.37 24.03 -6.05
CA HIS A 283 21.86 23.40 -7.27
C HIS A 283 23.28 23.87 -7.66
N LYS A 284 23.63 25.13 -7.39
CA LYS A 284 24.95 25.71 -7.77
C LYS A 284 26.10 25.33 -6.82
N ASN A 285 25.81 24.84 -5.61
CA ASN A 285 26.81 24.61 -4.56
C ASN A 285 26.96 23.14 -4.11
N ASP A 286 25.94 22.29 -4.29
CA ASP A 286 25.88 20.94 -3.67
C ASP A 286 25.44 19.81 -4.63
N SER A 287 25.44 20.02 -5.94
CA SER A 287 25.13 18.95 -6.89
C SER A 287 26.29 17.94 -6.92
N HIS A 288 26.19 16.87 -6.15
CA HIS A 288 27.10 15.73 -6.22
C HIS A 288 27.15 15.21 -7.67
N PHE A 289 28.37 14.88 -8.10
CA PHE A 289 28.81 14.54 -9.45
C PHE A 289 27.90 13.61 -10.29
N ASP A 290 27.00 12.83 -9.67
CA ASP A 290 26.22 11.77 -10.31
C ASP A 290 24.89 12.23 -10.94
N VAL A 291 24.35 13.43 -10.60
CA VAL A 291 23.04 13.92 -11.09
C VAL A 291 23.11 14.96 -12.21
N ASN A 292 24.30 15.45 -12.57
CA ASN A 292 24.48 16.52 -13.57
C ASN A 292 24.15 16.10 -15.02
N HIS A 293 23.95 14.81 -15.28
CA HIS A 293 23.54 14.28 -16.58
C HIS A 293 22.05 13.91 -16.66
N HIS A 294 21.31 14.08 -15.56
CA HIS A 294 19.88 13.78 -15.49
C HIS A 294 19.03 15.05 -15.57
N LEU A 295 17.81 14.93 -16.08
CA LEU A 295 16.86 16.04 -16.14
C LEU A 295 16.49 16.47 -14.72
N CYS A 296 16.82 17.71 -14.37
CA CYS A 296 16.50 18.32 -13.08
C CYS A 296 15.65 19.57 -13.27
N ILE A 297 14.46 19.58 -12.65
CA ILE A 297 13.58 20.75 -12.58
C ILE A 297 14.13 21.70 -11.51
N ILE A 298 14.86 22.71 -11.97
CA ILE A 298 15.44 23.75 -11.10
C ILE A 298 14.41 24.83 -10.82
N TRP A 299 14.08 25.06 -9.56
CA TRP A 299 13.03 26.01 -9.16
C TRP A 299 13.52 27.08 -8.18
N ASN A 300 12.80 28.19 -8.12
CA ASN A 300 12.89 29.23 -7.10
C ASN A 300 11.48 29.83 -6.87
N ASP A 301 11.32 30.63 -5.82
CA ASP A 301 10.00 31.14 -5.41
C ASP A 301 9.24 31.90 -6.50
N ASN A 302 9.96 32.50 -7.47
CA ASN A 302 9.36 33.30 -8.53
C ASN A 302 8.94 32.48 -9.76
N ASN A 303 9.36 31.21 -9.89
CA ASN A 303 9.11 30.39 -11.08
C ASN A 303 8.36 29.07 -10.81
N LEU A 304 7.93 28.80 -9.56
CA LEU A 304 7.26 27.55 -9.18
C LEU A 304 6.07 27.19 -10.08
N THR A 305 5.24 28.14 -10.49
CA THR A 305 4.11 27.89 -11.40
C THR A 305 4.56 27.46 -12.79
N GLU A 306 5.65 28.04 -13.30
CA GLU A 306 6.24 27.65 -14.59
C GLU A 306 6.84 26.24 -14.48
N LYS A 307 7.60 25.98 -13.41
CA LYS A 307 8.25 24.69 -13.18
C LYS A 307 7.28 23.55 -12.92
N SER A 308 6.13 23.84 -12.31
CA SER A 308 5.01 22.90 -12.18
C SER A 308 4.47 22.47 -13.55
N LYS A 309 4.30 23.41 -14.49
CA LYS A 309 3.89 23.09 -15.87
C LYS A 309 4.96 22.33 -16.63
N GLU A 310 6.22 22.70 -16.46
CA GLU A 310 7.36 21.99 -17.06
C GLU A 310 7.39 20.53 -16.59
N LEU A 311 7.27 20.30 -15.27
CA LEU A 311 7.19 18.96 -14.69
C LEU A 311 6.03 18.15 -15.29
N SER A 312 4.83 18.74 -15.42
CA SER A 312 3.68 18.06 -16.04
C SER A 312 3.94 17.70 -17.51
N SER A 313 4.59 18.59 -18.28
CA SER A 313 4.97 18.31 -19.68
C SER A 313 5.95 17.14 -19.75
N VAL A 314 7.00 17.16 -18.92
CA VAL A 314 8.00 16.09 -18.83
C VAL A 314 7.35 14.75 -18.52
N ILE A 315 6.44 14.71 -17.53
CA ILE A 315 5.71 13.48 -17.18
C ILE A 315 4.86 13.01 -18.36
N SER A 316 4.10 13.91 -18.97
CA SER A 316 3.19 13.57 -20.07
C SER A 316 3.92 13.09 -21.34
N GLU A 317 5.11 13.62 -21.61
CA GLU A 317 5.95 13.23 -22.75
C GLU A 317 6.64 11.87 -22.51
N THR A 318 7.13 11.66 -21.29
CA THR A 318 7.90 10.46 -20.90
C THR A 318 7.00 9.26 -20.67
N PHE A 319 5.88 9.46 -19.96
CA PHE A 319 4.96 8.41 -19.53
C PHE A 319 3.63 8.57 -20.27
N LYS A 320 3.65 8.42 -21.59
CA LYS A 320 2.42 8.44 -22.40
C LYS A 320 1.48 7.34 -21.92
N MET A 321 0.44 7.69 -21.16
CA MET A 321 -0.67 6.78 -20.91
C MET A 321 -1.28 6.40 -22.25
N LYS A 322 -1.18 5.12 -22.64
CA LYS A 322 -1.90 4.64 -23.82
C LYS A 322 -3.39 4.82 -23.54
N LYS A 323 -4.05 5.67 -24.33
CA LYS A 323 -5.50 5.80 -24.34
C LYS A 323 -6.17 4.49 -24.73
#